data_AF-A0AAN6YB22-F1
#
_entry.id   AF-A0AAN6YB22-F1
#
_cell.length_a   1.000
_cell.length_b   1.000
_cell.length_c   1.000
_cell.angle_alpha   90.00
_cell.angle_beta   90.00
_cell.angle_gamma   90.00
#
_symmetry.space_group_name_H-M   'P 1'
#
loop_
_entity.id
_entity.type
_entity.pdbx_description
1 polymer ?
#
loop_
_entity_poly.entity_id
_entity_poly.type
_entity_poly.pdbx_seq_one_letter_code
_entity_poly.pdbx_strand_id
1 'polypeptide(L)'
;MADTSFRDSDATLSDIEEDADKTGLLYGIQKRSSHLSLRQKLSAALQPRRPGLATISIVAVLLLTNFLTWNIAKAIRKPEQDQGYISRVGEPPKVAKVFKELDLTQTHPWMFESAFHNYGNPWRGRPGPETDAIWENEGGAAFGFIWIPLDEAEEAGITSDHMHFDGKGDQDGLEGYPVHVEVFHQIHCLNLIRMSTWYNSDYYRARKQLAFSHPEEQVIEHVDHCIDNIRQRLMCTADVGLIPFYWVNETGRIGTDPDFQQAHTCRDFSKLHAWMKENSKEFPNVTIAPRPGDFQKSGFT
;
A
#
# COMPACT_ATOMS: atom_id res chain seq x y z
N MET A 1 -61.53 -3.40 12.92
CA MET A 1 -61.33 -3.49 11.45
C MET A 1 -61.08 -4.94 11.12
N ALA A 2 -61.74 -5.44 10.08
CA ALA A 2 -61.78 -6.85 9.68
C ALA A 2 -60.47 -7.25 8.92
N ASP A 3 -60.20 -8.53 8.64
CA ASP A 3 -61.02 -9.73 8.85
C ASP A 3 -60.17 -10.97 9.20
N THR A 4 -60.86 -12.09 9.31
CA THR A 4 -60.53 -13.28 10.08
C THR A 4 -59.82 -14.38 9.27
N SER A 5 -59.02 -15.18 9.97
CA SER A 5 -58.68 -16.55 9.56
C SER A 5 -59.93 -17.43 9.58
N PHE A 6 -60.03 -18.44 8.72
CA PHE A 6 -60.64 -19.71 9.14
C PHE A 6 -60.03 -20.93 8.45
N ARG A 7 -60.33 -22.09 9.06
CA ARG A 7 -59.66 -23.39 8.97
C ARG A 7 -60.41 -24.35 8.04
N ASP A 8 -59.73 -25.43 7.62
CA ASP A 8 -60.28 -26.52 6.80
C ASP A 8 -61.49 -27.24 7.42
N SER A 9 -62.30 -27.89 6.59
CA SER A 9 -62.53 -29.35 6.70
C SER A 9 -63.29 -29.98 5.53
N ASP A 10 -62.70 -31.05 4.99
CA ASP A 10 -63.32 -32.28 4.45
C ASP A 10 -64.17 -32.31 3.16
N ALA A 11 -64.11 -33.51 2.56
CA ALA A 11 -64.63 -33.89 1.25
C ALA A 11 -65.49 -35.16 1.33
N THR A 12 -66.29 -35.44 0.29
CA THR A 12 -66.44 -36.77 -0.37
C THR A 12 -67.45 -36.68 -1.52
N LEU A 13 -67.41 -37.63 -2.46
CA LEU A 13 -68.17 -37.60 -3.72
C LEU A 13 -68.38 -39.02 -4.27
N SER A 14 -69.47 -39.25 -5.00
CA SER A 14 -69.80 -40.48 -5.73
C SER A 14 -71.02 -40.28 -6.67
N ASP A 15 -71.26 -41.07 -7.73
CA ASP A 15 -70.35 -41.63 -8.77
C ASP A 15 -71.21 -42.26 -9.92
N ILE A 16 -70.55 -42.90 -10.91
CA ILE A 16 -70.95 -44.07 -11.75
C ILE A 16 -72.34 -44.03 -12.45
N GLU A 17 -72.40 -44.08 -13.80
CA GLU A 17 -72.78 -45.29 -14.59
C GLU A 17 -72.19 -45.30 -16.05
N GLU A 18 -72.65 -46.20 -16.96
CA GLU A 18 -71.92 -46.64 -18.20
C GLU A 18 -72.49 -46.18 -19.60
N ASP A 19 -72.53 -47.07 -20.62
CA ASP A 19 -72.42 -46.76 -22.09
C ASP A 19 -73.18 -47.77 -23.02
N ALA A 20 -72.59 -48.25 -24.14
CA ALA A 20 -73.07 -49.14 -25.25
C ALA A 20 -73.87 -48.46 -26.41
N ASP A 21 -73.90 -48.90 -27.70
CA ASP A 21 -73.06 -49.76 -28.59
C ASP A 21 -73.61 -49.70 -30.07
N LYS A 22 -72.86 -50.23 -31.07
CA LYS A 22 -73.26 -50.72 -32.44
C LYS A 22 -73.58 -49.80 -33.66
N THR A 23 -72.59 -49.73 -34.57
CA THR A 23 -72.61 -50.01 -36.05
C THR A 23 -73.74 -49.55 -37.02
N GLY A 24 -73.35 -48.92 -38.15
CA GLY A 24 -73.88 -49.32 -39.49
C GLY A 24 -74.24 -48.28 -40.59
N LEU A 25 -73.23 -47.83 -41.38
CA LEU A 25 -73.29 -47.43 -42.81
C LEU A 25 -74.20 -46.29 -43.39
N LEU A 26 -73.60 -45.59 -44.37
CA LEU A 26 -74.17 -44.76 -45.48
C LEU A 26 -74.54 -43.26 -45.29
N TYR A 27 -73.63 -42.41 -45.79
CA TYR A 27 -73.82 -41.29 -46.76
C TYR A 27 -74.90 -40.19 -46.50
N GLY A 28 -74.47 -38.90 -46.41
CA GLY A 28 -75.40 -37.76 -46.69
C GLY A 28 -75.28 -36.45 -45.88
N ILE A 29 -74.16 -35.72 -45.99
CA ILE A 29 -74.00 -34.24 -45.96
C ILE A 29 -74.97 -33.35 -45.11
N GLN A 30 -74.39 -32.59 -44.16
CA GLN A 30 -74.88 -31.34 -43.51
C GLN A 30 -76.14 -31.45 -42.60
N LYS A 31 -76.27 -30.74 -41.45
CA LYS A 31 -75.53 -29.58 -40.89
C LYS A 31 -75.75 -29.45 -39.37
N ARG A 32 -74.81 -28.76 -38.69
CA ARG A 32 -74.99 -27.91 -37.49
C ARG A 32 -75.00 -28.52 -36.06
N SER A 33 -74.07 -27.99 -35.26
CA SER A 33 -74.18 -27.67 -33.81
C SER A 33 -74.22 -28.80 -32.78
N SER A 34 -73.14 -28.93 -32.00
CA SER A 34 -73.21 -29.36 -30.59
C SER A 34 -72.20 -28.57 -29.73
N HIS A 35 -72.65 -28.18 -28.54
CA HIS A 35 -71.81 -27.56 -27.52
C HIS A 35 -70.81 -28.60 -26.97
N LEU A 36 -69.58 -28.18 -26.65
CA LEU A 36 -68.65 -29.06 -25.93
C LEU A 36 -69.24 -29.50 -24.59
N SER A 37 -69.14 -30.78 -24.28
CA SER A 37 -69.74 -31.38 -23.08
C SER A 37 -69.01 -30.97 -21.81
N LEU A 38 -69.69 -31.08 -20.66
CA LEU A 38 -69.13 -30.72 -19.36
C LEU A 38 -67.82 -31.48 -19.06
N ARG A 39 -67.71 -32.75 -19.52
CA ARG A 39 -66.48 -33.56 -19.44
C ARG A 39 -65.28 -32.92 -20.15
N GLN A 40 -65.47 -32.25 -21.29
CA GLN A 40 -64.39 -31.55 -22.01
C GLN A 40 -63.94 -30.26 -21.31
N LYS A 41 -64.82 -29.60 -20.56
CA LYS A 41 -64.45 -28.44 -19.71
C LYS A 41 -63.70 -28.88 -18.46
N LEU A 42 -64.12 -30.00 -17.83
CA LEU A 42 -63.44 -30.59 -16.68
C LEU A 42 -62.04 -31.14 -17.03
N SER A 43 -61.87 -31.80 -18.18
CA SER A 43 -60.54 -32.27 -18.60
C SER A 43 -59.57 -31.14 -18.93
N ALA A 44 -60.06 -29.98 -19.40
CA ALA A 44 -59.25 -28.78 -19.58
C ALA A 44 -58.84 -28.13 -18.24
N ALA A 45 -59.71 -28.19 -17.21
CA ALA A 45 -59.41 -27.65 -15.88
C ALA A 45 -58.42 -28.52 -15.08
N LEU A 46 -58.37 -29.83 -15.35
CA LEU A 46 -57.51 -30.81 -14.68
C LEU A 46 -56.21 -31.14 -15.45
N GLN A 47 -55.86 -30.40 -16.51
CA GLN A 47 -54.53 -30.50 -17.07
C GLN A 47 -53.48 -30.00 -16.06
N PRO A 48 -52.42 -30.77 -15.76
CA PRO A 48 -51.37 -30.31 -14.87
C PRO A 48 -50.72 -29.06 -15.47
N ARG A 49 -50.87 -27.91 -14.80
CA ARG A 49 -50.18 -26.67 -15.16
C ARG A 49 -48.69 -26.98 -15.25
N ARG A 50 -48.13 -26.87 -16.46
CA ARG A 50 -46.78 -27.34 -16.80
C ARG A 50 -45.78 -26.85 -15.74
N PRO A 51 -45.17 -27.74 -14.93
CA PRO A 51 -44.30 -27.33 -13.83
C PRO A 51 -43.10 -26.49 -14.31
N GLY A 52 -42.70 -26.68 -15.57
CA GLY A 52 -41.73 -25.86 -16.28
C GLY A 52 -41.96 -24.34 -16.22
N LEU A 53 -43.20 -23.84 -16.25
CA LEU A 53 -43.44 -22.39 -16.18
C LEU A 53 -43.17 -21.82 -14.78
N ALA A 54 -43.51 -22.58 -13.73
CA ALA A 54 -43.19 -22.21 -12.36
C ALA A 54 -41.69 -22.28 -12.08
N THR A 55 -41.02 -23.35 -12.53
CA THR A 55 -39.55 -23.48 -12.36
C THR A 55 -38.78 -22.45 -13.18
N ILE A 56 -39.18 -22.15 -14.43
CA ILE A 56 -38.59 -21.05 -15.22
C ILE A 56 -38.76 -19.71 -14.49
N SER A 57 -39.93 -19.44 -13.91
CA SER A 57 -40.17 -18.21 -13.15
C SER A 57 -39.29 -18.12 -11.90
N ILE A 58 -39.15 -19.21 -11.15
CA ILE A 58 -38.27 -19.28 -9.96
C ILE A 58 -36.80 -19.08 -10.36
N VAL A 59 -36.34 -19.73 -11.43
CA VAL A 59 -34.97 -19.55 -11.95
C VAL A 59 -34.74 -18.10 -12.42
N ALA A 60 -35.69 -17.50 -13.13
CA ALA A 60 -35.60 -16.11 -13.57
C ALA A 60 -35.53 -15.13 -12.38
N VAL A 61 -36.33 -15.34 -11.33
CA VAL A 61 -36.27 -14.56 -10.09
C VAL A 61 -34.92 -14.75 -9.41
N LEU A 62 -34.42 -15.97 -9.26
CA LEU A 62 -33.11 -16.25 -8.65
C LEU A 62 -31.96 -15.60 -9.42
N LEU A 63 -31.99 -15.64 -10.76
CA LEU A 63 -30.99 -14.96 -11.59
C LEU A 63 -31.07 -13.44 -11.42
N LEU A 64 -32.28 -12.87 -11.40
CA LEU A 64 -32.49 -11.44 -11.19
C LEU A 64 -32.04 -10.98 -9.78
N THR A 65 -32.34 -11.75 -8.73
CA THR A 65 -31.90 -11.42 -7.36
C THR A 65 -30.39 -11.54 -7.20
N ASN A 66 -29.76 -12.54 -7.80
CA ASN A 66 -28.30 -12.65 -7.81
C ASN A 66 -27.65 -11.50 -8.61
N PHE A 67 -28.23 -11.13 -9.76
CA PHE A 67 -27.75 -10.00 -10.55
C PHE A 67 -27.89 -8.66 -9.81
N LEU A 68 -29.05 -8.39 -9.18
CA LEU A 68 -29.21 -7.20 -8.33
C LEU A 68 -28.22 -7.22 -7.16
N THR A 69 -28.09 -8.34 -6.46
CA THR A 69 -27.17 -8.48 -5.32
C THR A 69 -25.73 -8.24 -5.74
N TRP A 70 -25.30 -8.74 -6.91
CA TRP A 70 -23.97 -8.48 -7.45
C TRP A 70 -23.74 -7.01 -7.80
N ASN A 71 -24.71 -6.34 -8.44
CA ASN A 71 -24.59 -4.90 -8.75
C ASN A 71 -24.61 -4.03 -7.49
N ILE A 72 -25.45 -4.35 -6.50
CA ILE A 72 -25.50 -3.67 -5.20
C ILE A 72 -24.19 -3.91 -4.43
N ALA A 73 -23.67 -5.14 -4.40
CA ALA A 73 -22.39 -5.45 -3.79
C ALA A 73 -21.22 -4.73 -4.50
N LYS A 74 -21.29 -4.55 -5.82
CA LYS A 74 -20.32 -3.75 -6.60
C LYS A 74 -20.43 -2.25 -6.32
N ALA A 75 -21.62 -1.73 -6.03
CA ALA A 75 -21.83 -0.33 -5.68
C ALA A 75 -21.52 -0.01 -4.20
N ILE A 76 -21.73 -0.97 -3.29
CA ILE A 76 -21.43 -0.84 -1.86
C ILE A 76 -19.96 -1.20 -1.55
N ARG A 77 -19.33 -2.06 -2.35
CA ARG A 77 -17.87 -2.09 -2.46
C ARG A 77 -17.41 -0.71 -2.93
N LYS A 78 -16.96 0.11 -1.97
CA LYS A 78 -15.88 1.05 -2.24
C LYS A 78 -14.82 0.28 -3.03
N PRO A 79 -14.22 0.86 -4.09
CA PRO A 79 -13.07 0.23 -4.71
C PRO A 79 -12.09 -0.09 -3.59
N GLU A 80 -11.77 -1.38 -3.47
CA GLU A 80 -10.69 -1.84 -2.59
C GLU A 80 -9.42 -1.28 -3.24
N GLN A 81 -9.01 -0.11 -2.72
CA GLN A 81 -7.90 0.69 -3.20
C GLN A 81 -6.71 -0.23 -3.48
N ASP A 82 -6.28 -0.26 -4.74
CA ASP A 82 -5.54 -1.36 -5.37
C ASP A 82 -4.64 -2.14 -4.40
N GLN A 83 -5.12 -3.31 -3.96
CA GLN A 83 -4.40 -4.24 -3.12
C GLN A 83 -3.28 -4.99 -3.89
N GLY A 84 -2.74 -4.34 -4.93
CA GLY A 84 -1.70 -4.82 -5.85
C GLY A 84 -0.56 -3.82 -6.08
N TYR A 85 -0.70 -2.55 -5.70
CA TYR A 85 0.43 -1.61 -5.62
C TYR A 85 0.61 -1.16 -4.18
N ILE A 86 1.34 -1.96 -3.39
CA ILE A 86 1.83 -1.52 -2.08
C ILE A 86 2.92 -0.49 -2.35
N SER A 87 2.54 0.77 -2.48
CA SER A 87 3.45 1.91 -2.61
C SER A 87 4.49 1.83 -1.49
N ARG A 88 5.75 1.57 -1.83
CA ARG A 88 6.78 1.30 -0.83
C ARG A 88 7.16 2.61 -0.14
N VAL A 89 7.46 2.53 1.15
CA VAL A 89 8.01 3.69 1.87
C VAL A 89 9.45 3.82 1.40
N GLY A 90 9.72 4.86 0.59
CA GLY A 90 10.94 4.99 -0.22
C GLY A 90 10.69 5.05 -1.74
N GLU A 91 9.44 5.01 -2.20
CA GLU A 91 9.11 5.33 -3.60
C GLU A 91 8.34 6.66 -3.65
N PRO A 92 8.70 7.60 -4.56
CA PRO A 92 7.82 8.71 -4.90
C PRO A 92 6.52 8.19 -5.54
N PRO A 93 5.41 8.96 -5.55
CA PRO A 93 4.14 8.53 -6.15
C PRO A 93 4.21 8.13 -7.63
N LYS A 94 5.27 8.55 -8.33
CA LYS A 94 5.68 8.06 -9.65
C LYS A 94 7.19 7.89 -9.65
N VAL A 95 7.67 6.69 -9.98
CA VAL A 95 9.11 6.42 -10.14
C VAL A 95 9.57 6.89 -11.52
N ALA A 96 10.70 7.62 -11.57
CA ALA A 96 11.25 8.16 -12.79
C ALA A 96 11.81 7.08 -13.74
N LYS A 97 11.68 7.31 -15.06
CA LYS A 97 12.16 6.40 -16.13
C LYS A 97 13.65 6.09 -16.08
N VAL A 98 14.47 6.95 -15.49
CA VAL A 98 15.92 6.70 -15.29
C VAL A 98 16.20 5.40 -14.53
N PHE A 99 15.25 4.94 -13.69
CA PHE A 99 15.36 3.68 -12.95
C PHE A 99 14.76 2.45 -13.67
N LYS A 100 14.31 2.57 -14.94
CA LYS A 100 13.61 1.49 -15.68
C LYS A 100 14.41 0.18 -15.83
N GLU A 101 15.75 0.27 -15.78
CA GLU A 101 16.66 -0.88 -15.92
C GLU A 101 17.02 -1.51 -14.55
N LEU A 102 16.64 -0.86 -13.45
CA LEU A 102 16.84 -1.34 -12.09
C LEU A 102 15.58 -2.06 -11.60
N ASP A 103 15.71 -3.33 -11.20
CA ASP A 103 14.61 -4.06 -10.56
C ASP A 103 14.40 -3.58 -9.11
N LEU A 104 13.74 -2.43 -8.97
CA LEU A 104 13.32 -1.89 -7.68
C LEU A 104 12.35 -2.82 -6.93
N THR A 105 11.80 -3.86 -7.57
CA THR A 105 10.94 -4.83 -6.87
C THR A 105 11.75 -5.78 -6.00
N GLN A 106 13.04 -5.97 -6.28
CA GLN A 106 13.94 -6.84 -5.53
C GLN A 106 14.14 -6.34 -4.10
N THR A 107 13.70 -7.15 -3.11
CA THR A 107 13.93 -6.89 -1.68
C THR A 107 14.49 -8.12 -1.00
N HIS A 108 15.42 -7.94 -0.07
CA HIS A 108 15.85 -8.98 0.85
C HIS A 108 15.59 -8.56 2.30
N PRO A 109 15.33 -9.50 3.23
CA PRO A 109 15.43 -9.22 4.65
C PRO A 109 16.85 -8.74 4.98
N TRP A 110 16.95 -7.70 5.80
CA TRP A 110 18.22 -7.24 6.37
C TRP A 110 18.11 -7.17 7.89
N MET A 111 18.98 -7.90 8.59
CA MET A 111 19.07 -7.81 10.05
C MET A 111 20.02 -6.67 10.38
N PHE A 112 19.52 -5.66 11.09
CA PHE A 112 20.34 -4.50 11.43
C PHE A 112 21.42 -4.90 12.43
N GLU A 113 22.64 -4.39 12.26
CA GLU A 113 23.68 -4.48 13.27
C GLU A 113 23.38 -3.47 14.40
N SER A 114 22.31 -3.73 15.14
CA SER A 114 21.77 -2.84 16.18
C SER A 114 22.41 -3.09 17.55
N ALA A 115 23.66 -3.54 17.58
CA ALA A 115 24.42 -3.61 18.83
C ALA A 115 24.67 -2.18 19.33
N PHE A 116 24.28 -1.90 20.58
CA PHE A 116 24.59 -0.61 21.20
C PHE A 116 26.12 -0.39 21.23
N HIS A 117 26.83 -1.39 21.74
CA HIS A 117 28.29 -1.38 21.78
C HIS A 117 28.91 -1.71 20.43
N ASN A 118 30.04 -1.07 20.11
CA ASN A 118 30.76 -1.31 18.86
C ASN A 118 31.65 -2.56 18.97
N TYR A 119 31.38 -3.59 18.16
CA TYR A 119 32.16 -4.84 18.10
C TYR A 119 33.05 -4.94 16.85
N GLY A 120 33.43 -3.80 16.26
CA GLY A 120 34.21 -3.73 15.02
C GLY A 120 33.39 -3.35 13.78
N ASN A 121 32.23 -2.71 13.97
CA ASN A 121 31.45 -2.12 12.89
C ASN A 121 32.23 -0.94 12.29
N PRO A 122 32.63 -1.01 11.00
CA PRO A 122 33.55 -0.04 10.42
C PRO A 122 32.88 1.31 10.10
N TRP A 123 31.54 1.35 9.99
CA TRP A 123 30.74 2.58 9.87
C TRP A 123 30.80 3.44 11.13
N ARG A 124 31.13 2.82 12.28
CA ARG A 124 31.23 3.42 13.62
C ARG A 124 32.69 3.60 14.07
N GLY A 125 33.63 3.68 13.13
CA GLY A 125 35.02 4.01 13.42
C GLY A 125 35.21 5.46 13.84
N ARG A 126 36.36 5.77 14.45
CA ARG A 126 36.75 7.14 14.79
C ARG A 126 37.01 7.95 13.50
N PRO A 127 36.86 9.29 13.52
CA PRO A 127 37.16 10.14 12.37
C PRO A 127 38.55 9.86 11.79
N GLY A 128 38.63 9.65 10.48
CA GLY A 128 39.85 9.23 9.80
C GLY A 128 39.58 8.53 8.46
N PRO A 129 40.61 8.38 7.61
CA PRO A 129 40.45 8.08 6.19
C PRO A 129 39.69 6.78 5.88
N GLU A 130 39.81 5.76 6.73
CA GLU A 130 39.11 4.47 6.55
C GLU A 130 37.60 4.62 6.73
N THR A 131 37.14 5.19 7.85
CA THR A 131 35.72 5.41 8.10
C THR A 131 35.14 6.43 7.13
N ASP A 132 35.87 7.51 6.83
CA ASP A 132 35.40 8.53 5.90
C ASP A 132 35.22 7.95 4.48
N ALA A 133 36.17 7.13 4.01
CA ALA A 133 36.05 6.43 2.72
C ALA A 133 34.86 5.46 2.66
N ILE A 134 34.50 4.78 3.75
CA ILE A 134 33.33 3.89 3.78
C ILE A 134 32.04 4.71 3.65
N TRP A 135 31.92 5.83 4.39
CA TRP A 135 30.76 6.71 4.27
C TRP A 135 30.64 7.34 2.88
N GLU A 136 31.75 7.78 2.29
CA GLU A 136 31.79 8.41 0.96
C GLU A 136 31.50 7.43 -0.18
N ASN A 137 32.13 6.25 -0.18
CA ASN A 137 32.09 5.31 -1.30
C ASN A 137 31.03 4.22 -1.13
N GLU A 138 30.99 3.51 0.00
CA GLU A 138 30.01 2.43 0.23
C GLU A 138 28.63 3.00 0.61
N GLY A 139 28.61 4.12 1.34
CA GLY A 139 27.38 4.84 1.69
C GLY A 139 26.87 5.75 0.58
N GLY A 140 27.74 6.13 -0.36
CA GLY A 140 27.43 7.09 -1.41
C GLY A 140 27.32 8.55 -0.93
N ALA A 141 27.86 8.90 0.24
CA ALA A 141 27.81 10.28 0.77
C ALA A 141 28.57 11.29 -0.10
N ALA A 142 29.42 10.83 -1.03
CA ALA A 142 30.14 11.63 -2.02
C ALA A 142 29.65 11.41 -3.47
N PHE A 143 28.54 10.69 -3.68
CA PHE A 143 27.97 10.51 -5.02
C PHE A 143 27.40 11.83 -5.55
N GLY A 144 27.62 12.06 -6.84
CA GLY A 144 27.25 13.31 -7.52
C GLY A 144 25.81 13.33 -8.01
N PHE A 145 25.63 13.88 -9.22
CA PHE A 145 24.35 14.00 -9.89
C PHE A 145 24.15 12.90 -10.93
N ILE A 146 22.90 12.54 -11.18
CA ILE A 146 22.49 11.88 -12.43
C ILE A 146 21.81 12.92 -13.33
N TRP A 147 21.74 12.64 -14.63
CA TRP A 147 21.12 13.52 -15.62
C TRP A 147 19.79 12.93 -16.09
N ILE A 148 18.71 13.72 -15.99
CA ILE A 148 17.39 13.36 -16.52
C ILE A 148 17.23 14.00 -17.90
N PRO A 149 16.92 13.23 -18.96
CA PRO A 149 16.66 13.77 -20.30
C PRO A 149 15.55 14.83 -20.30
N LEU A 150 15.67 15.81 -21.21
CA LEU A 150 14.71 16.93 -21.31
C LEU A 150 13.26 16.46 -21.56
N ASP A 151 13.08 15.33 -22.25
CA ASP A 151 11.78 14.72 -22.56
C ASP A 151 11.26 13.73 -21.49
N GLU A 152 12.08 13.35 -20.50
CA GLU A 152 11.67 12.51 -19.36
C GLU A 152 11.35 13.34 -18.09
N ALA A 153 11.69 14.64 -18.08
CA ALA A 153 11.61 15.52 -16.90
C ALA A 153 10.21 15.62 -16.26
N GLU A 154 9.16 15.85 -17.05
CA GLU A 154 7.78 16.01 -16.52
C GLU A 154 7.29 14.73 -15.80
N GLU A 155 7.65 13.55 -16.31
CA GLU A 155 7.29 12.27 -15.69
C GLU A 155 8.05 12.04 -14.37
N ALA A 156 9.27 12.57 -14.26
CA ALA A 156 10.07 12.60 -13.05
C ALA A 156 9.62 13.67 -12.02
N GLY A 157 8.59 14.48 -12.34
CA GLY A 157 8.11 15.57 -11.50
C GLY A 157 8.89 16.88 -11.64
N ILE A 158 9.80 16.96 -12.60
CA ILE A 158 10.70 18.10 -12.81
C ILE A 158 10.08 19.04 -13.84
N THR A 159 10.05 20.33 -13.53
CA THR A 159 9.51 21.41 -14.39
C THR A 159 10.63 22.22 -15.05
N SER A 160 10.29 22.96 -16.11
CA SER A 160 11.21 23.89 -16.80
C SER A 160 11.77 25.03 -15.95
N ASP A 161 11.21 25.27 -14.76
CA ASP A 161 11.72 26.28 -13.82
C ASP A 161 12.99 25.79 -13.10
N HIS A 162 13.22 24.47 -13.08
CA HIS A 162 14.45 23.88 -12.58
C HIS A 162 15.60 24.09 -13.56
N MET A 163 16.82 24.11 -13.01
CA MET A 163 18.08 24.11 -13.73
C MET A 163 18.12 22.95 -14.73
N HIS A 164 18.22 23.31 -16.00
CA HIS A 164 18.44 22.42 -17.12
C HIS A 164 19.48 23.01 -18.07
N PHE A 165 20.06 22.15 -18.88
CA PHE A 165 21.06 22.47 -19.87
C PHE A 165 20.60 21.95 -21.24
N ASP A 166 20.89 22.70 -22.30
CA ASP A 166 20.35 22.44 -23.65
C ASP A 166 21.37 21.77 -24.60
N GLY A 167 22.55 21.40 -24.08
CA GLY A 167 23.62 20.72 -24.80
C GLY A 167 24.39 21.59 -25.81
N LYS A 168 24.20 22.91 -25.84
CA LYS A 168 24.79 23.79 -26.88
C LYS A 168 25.75 24.83 -26.31
N GLY A 169 26.64 25.32 -27.18
CA GLY A 169 27.49 26.47 -26.87
C GLY A 169 28.49 26.19 -25.75
N ASP A 170 28.38 26.93 -24.66
CA ASP A 170 29.16 26.74 -23.43
C ASP A 170 28.67 25.55 -22.57
N GLN A 171 27.57 24.92 -22.96
CA GLN A 171 26.97 23.73 -22.33
C GLN A 171 27.16 22.45 -23.17
N ASP A 172 28.09 22.44 -24.13
CA ASP A 172 28.35 21.28 -25.00
C ASP A 172 28.63 20.00 -24.18
N GLY A 173 27.88 18.93 -24.49
CA GLY A 173 27.91 17.66 -23.74
C GLY A 173 27.13 17.64 -22.41
N LEU A 174 26.46 18.73 -22.02
CA LEU A 174 25.58 18.81 -20.85
C LEU A 174 24.15 19.05 -21.34
N GLU A 175 23.35 17.99 -21.50
CA GLU A 175 21.93 18.09 -21.87
C GLU A 175 21.06 17.40 -20.82
N GLY A 176 19.99 18.08 -20.38
CA GLY A 176 19.06 17.58 -19.37
C GLY A 176 19.10 18.32 -18.03
N TYR A 177 18.46 17.72 -17.03
CA TYR A 177 18.37 18.23 -15.66
C TYR A 177 19.30 17.41 -14.74
N PRO A 178 20.33 18.00 -14.10
CA PRO A 178 21.08 17.32 -13.07
C PRO A 178 20.24 17.22 -11.78
N VAL A 179 20.22 16.03 -11.18
CA VAL A 179 19.48 15.76 -9.93
C VAL A 179 20.30 14.89 -8.99
N HIS A 180 20.05 14.98 -7.68
CA HIS A 180 20.43 13.92 -6.75
C HIS A 180 19.33 12.85 -6.67
N VAL A 181 19.70 11.63 -6.27
CA VAL A 181 18.76 10.62 -5.78
C VAL A 181 18.65 10.78 -4.27
N GLU A 182 17.42 10.82 -3.75
CA GLU A 182 17.07 11.19 -2.38
C GLU A 182 17.87 10.40 -1.32
N VAL A 183 17.98 9.06 -1.42
CA VAL A 183 18.75 8.26 -0.46
C VAL A 183 20.21 8.70 -0.33
N PHE A 184 20.90 9.02 -1.43
CA PHE A 184 22.32 9.41 -1.38
C PHE A 184 22.47 10.82 -0.79
N HIS A 185 21.53 11.72 -1.07
CA HIS A 185 21.49 13.02 -0.39
C HIS A 185 21.21 12.87 1.12
N GLN A 186 20.30 11.98 1.52
CA GLN A 186 20.04 11.68 2.94
C GLN A 186 21.28 11.10 3.65
N ILE A 187 22.04 10.21 3.00
CA ILE A 187 23.30 9.67 3.52
C ILE A 187 24.39 10.75 3.55
N HIS A 188 24.47 11.64 2.55
CA HIS A 188 25.34 12.81 2.56
C HIS A 188 25.07 13.72 3.77
N CYS A 189 23.80 14.09 4.01
CA CYS A 189 23.41 14.87 5.18
C CYS A 189 23.74 14.17 6.50
N LEU A 190 23.52 12.85 6.60
CA LEU A 190 23.85 12.09 7.80
C LEU A 190 25.37 12.02 8.04
N ASN A 191 26.17 11.92 6.98
CA ASN A 191 27.63 11.99 7.06
C ASN A 191 28.09 13.38 7.55
N LEU A 192 27.48 14.46 7.04
CA LEU A 192 27.74 15.82 7.52
C LEU A 192 27.39 15.97 9.01
N ILE A 193 26.29 15.39 9.47
CA ILE A 193 25.92 15.36 10.90
C ILE A 193 26.97 14.60 11.72
N ARG A 194 27.43 13.42 11.27
CA ARG A 194 28.50 12.64 11.92
C ARG A 194 29.77 13.47 12.12
N MET A 195 30.23 14.14 11.07
CA MET A 195 31.42 15.01 11.11
C MET A 195 31.22 16.27 11.98
N SER A 196 29.96 16.68 12.21
CA SER A 196 29.59 17.93 12.90
C SER A 196 29.09 17.72 14.34
N THR A 197 29.29 16.56 14.96
CA THR A 197 28.77 16.25 16.31
C THR A 197 29.29 17.17 17.44
N TRP A 198 30.31 18.00 17.19
CA TRP A 198 30.96 18.84 18.20
C TRP A 198 30.26 20.17 18.50
N TYR A 199 29.68 20.87 17.51
CA TYR A 199 29.35 22.31 17.65
C TYR A 199 28.26 22.65 18.69
N ASN A 200 27.42 21.67 19.05
CA ASN A 200 26.40 21.80 20.10
C ASN A 200 26.77 21.05 21.41
N SER A 201 27.87 20.29 21.43
CA SER A 201 28.13 19.29 22.47
C SER A 201 28.28 19.91 23.86
N ASP A 202 29.04 21.00 23.97
CA ASP A 202 29.36 21.65 25.25
C ASP A 202 28.11 22.15 25.99
N TYR A 203 27.15 22.73 25.26
CA TYR A 203 25.89 23.20 25.84
C TYR A 203 25.08 22.05 26.47
N TYR A 204 24.97 20.91 25.78
CA TYR A 204 24.22 19.77 26.31
C TYR A 204 24.97 19.02 27.41
N ARG A 205 26.31 18.94 27.33
CA ARG A 205 27.18 18.43 28.41
C ARG A 205 27.03 19.25 29.69
N ALA A 206 26.99 20.58 29.60
CA ALA A 206 26.78 21.45 30.76
C ALA A 206 25.44 21.20 31.46
N ARG A 207 24.40 20.75 30.73
CA ARG A 207 23.07 20.44 31.28
C ARG A 207 22.96 19.08 31.96
N LYS A 208 23.85 18.12 31.67
CA LYS A 208 23.86 16.76 32.26
C LYS A 208 22.51 16.03 32.18
N GLN A 209 21.85 16.12 31.03
CA GLN A 209 20.51 15.55 30.76
C GLN A 209 20.58 14.48 29.66
N LEU A 210 19.69 13.49 29.73
CA LEU A 210 19.62 12.37 28.77
C LEU A 210 20.98 11.66 28.65
N ALA A 211 21.41 11.27 27.46
CA ALA A 211 22.71 10.63 27.25
C ALA A 211 23.89 11.42 27.86
N PHE A 212 23.82 12.75 27.92
CA PHE A 212 24.88 13.61 28.49
C PHE A 212 25.00 13.55 30.03
N SER A 213 24.22 12.73 30.74
CA SER A 213 24.52 12.38 32.14
C SER A 213 25.59 11.29 32.27
N HIS A 214 25.96 10.61 31.17
CA HIS A 214 26.93 9.53 31.14
C HIS A 214 28.37 10.04 30.87
N PRO A 215 29.41 9.21 31.16
CA PRO A 215 30.79 9.48 30.73
C PRO A 215 30.90 9.70 29.22
N GLU A 216 31.87 10.51 28.81
CA GLU A 216 32.08 10.92 27.41
C GLU A 216 32.15 9.74 26.42
N GLU A 217 32.86 8.67 26.77
CA GLU A 217 32.97 7.48 25.92
C GLU A 217 31.62 6.82 25.65
N GLN A 218 30.74 6.76 26.66
CA GLN A 218 29.37 6.24 26.50
C GLN A 218 28.50 7.20 25.66
N VAL A 219 28.72 8.51 25.74
CA VAL A 219 28.02 9.50 24.89
C VAL A 219 28.43 9.31 23.43
N ILE A 220 29.73 9.15 23.16
CA ILE A 220 30.26 8.90 21.81
C ILE A 220 29.69 7.60 21.24
N GLU A 221 29.77 6.51 22.00
CA GLU A 221 29.26 5.21 21.58
C GLU A 221 27.74 5.24 21.29
N HIS A 222 26.96 5.98 22.09
CA HIS A 222 25.53 6.22 21.87
C HIS A 222 25.27 7.00 20.58
N VAL A 223 26.03 8.07 20.33
CA VAL A 223 25.91 8.90 19.11
C VAL A 223 26.26 8.08 17.87
N ASP A 224 27.37 7.33 17.90
CA ASP A 224 27.78 6.47 16.79
C ASP A 224 26.74 5.37 16.52
N HIS A 225 26.15 4.78 17.57
CA HIS A 225 25.06 3.81 17.44
C HIS A 225 23.81 4.43 16.79
N CYS A 226 23.40 5.62 17.22
CA CYS A 226 22.24 6.31 16.66
C CYS A 226 22.44 6.70 15.20
N ILE A 227 23.61 7.24 14.85
CA ILE A 227 23.96 7.59 13.47
C ILE A 227 23.93 6.33 12.59
N ASP A 228 24.54 5.23 13.03
CA ASP A 228 24.55 3.98 12.26
C ASP A 228 23.15 3.34 12.15
N ASN A 229 22.32 3.42 13.19
CA ASN A 229 20.94 2.94 13.13
C ASN A 229 20.11 3.72 12.10
N ILE A 230 20.27 5.05 12.04
CA ILE A 230 19.62 5.90 11.04
C ILE A 230 20.16 5.55 9.65
N ARG A 231 21.48 5.43 9.47
CA ARG A 231 22.10 5.01 8.19
C ARG A 231 21.51 3.69 7.68
N GLN A 232 21.49 2.67 8.53
CA GLN A 232 20.90 1.36 8.19
C GLN A 232 19.41 1.50 7.84
N ARG A 233 18.66 2.39 8.49
CA ARG A 233 17.26 2.66 8.15
C ARG A 233 17.10 3.35 6.79
N LEU A 234 17.90 4.37 6.50
CA LEU A 234 17.90 5.08 5.22
C LEU A 234 18.23 4.10 4.08
N MET A 235 19.32 3.32 4.19
CA MET A 235 19.68 2.32 3.17
C MET A 235 18.64 1.19 3.03
N CYS A 236 17.98 0.78 4.12
CA CYS A 236 16.92 -0.24 4.09
C CYS A 236 15.62 0.23 3.42
N THR A 237 15.38 1.54 3.37
CA THR A 237 14.19 2.11 2.70
C THR A 237 14.50 2.79 1.36
N ALA A 238 15.78 3.13 1.13
CA ALA A 238 16.36 3.70 -0.08
C ALA A 238 15.37 4.53 -0.91
N ASP A 239 15.12 5.77 -0.48
CA ASP A 239 14.24 6.66 -1.22
C ASP A 239 14.81 6.96 -2.63
N VAL A 240 14.05 6.57 -3.66
CA VAL A 240 14.39 6.77 -5.08
C VAL A 240 13.76 8.05 -5.67
N GLY A 241 13.26 8.95 -4.82
CA GLY A 241 12.93 10.31 -5.20
C GLY A 241 14.12 11.04 -5.84
N LEU A 242 13.83 12.07 -6.62
CA LEU A 242 14.83 12.89 -7.30
C LEU A 242 14.77 14.32 -6.77
N ILE A 243 15.93 14.88 -6.42
CA ILE A 243 16.07 16.27 -5.97
C ILE A 243 16.66 17.07 -7.13
N PRO A 244 15.85 17.82 -7.89
CA PRO A 244 16.33 18.78 -8.89
C PRO A 244 16.84 20.06 -8.21
N PHE A 245 17.33 21.00 -9.02
CA PHE A 245 17.88 22.26 -8.56
C PHE A 245 17.19 23.44 -9.24
N TYR A 246 17.11 24.58 -8.56
CA TYR A 246 16.86 25.88 -9.19
C TYR A 246 18.18 26.60 -9.47
N TRP A 247 18.19 27.48 -10.48
CA TRP A 247 19.22 28.51 -10.59
C TRP A 247 18.97 29.62 -9.57
N VAL A 248 20.01 30.03 -8.83
CA VAL A 248 19.95 31.12 -7.86
C VAL A 248 21.12 32.07 -8.12
N ASN A 249 20.78 33.33 -8.45
CA ASN A 249 21.68 34.42 -8.86
C ASN A 249 22.51 34.21 -10.15
N GLU A 250 22.86 35.31 -10.80
CA GLU A 250 23.59 35.36 -12.07
C GLU A 250 25.13 35.22 -11.92
N THR A 251 25.65 35.10 -10.69
CA THR A 251 27.06 35.39 -10.37
C THR A 251 27.95 34.17 -10.06
N GLY A 252 27.44 32.95 -10.22
CA GLY A 252 28.28 31.76 -10.47
C GLY A 252 29.30 31.40 -9.38
N ARG A 253 28.83 31.00 -8.19
CA ARG A 253 29.60 30.13 -7.26
C ARG A 253 28.75 29.51 -6.16
N ILE A 254 27.71 30.22 -5.73
CA ILE A 254 26.56 29.69 -4.99
C ILE A 254 25.37 29.88 -5.93
N GLY A 255 25.41 29.16 -7.06
CA GLY A 255 24.57 29.42 -8.23
C GLY A 255 23.27 28.61 -8.27
N THR A 256 23.06 27.71 -7.31
CA THR A 256 21.99 26.70 -7.36
C THR A 256 21.41 26.44 -5.97
N ASP A 257 20.16 26.00 -5.93
CA ASP A 257 19.44 25.64 -4.70
C ASP A 257 18.66 24.33 -4.93
N PRO A 258 18.92 23.25 -4.17
CA PRO A 258 18.21 21.97 -4.33
C PRO A 258 16.74 22.07 -3.89
N ASP A 259 15.81 21.58 -4.73
CA ASP A 259 14.40 21.56 -4.38
C ASP A 259 14.02 20.30 -3.59
N PHE A 260 14.03 20.41 -2.27
CA PHE A 260 13.55 19.36 -1.37
C PHE A 260 12.02 19.25 -1.25
N GLN A 261 11.22 20.06 -1.97
CA GLN A 261 9.75 20.02 -1.89
C GLN A 261 9.15 18.96 -2.83
N GLN A 262 9.72 17.76 -2.81
CA GLN A 262 9.33 16.65 -3.68
C GLN A 262 8.23 15.79 -3.05
N ALA A 263 7.58 14.99 -3.89
CA ALA A 263 6.50 14.11 -3.47
C ALA A 263 7.03 12.75 -3.00
N HIS A 264 6.85 12.42 -1.72
CA HIS A 264 7.26 11.14 -1.11
C HIS A 264 6.06 10.29 -0.69
N THR A 265 6.20 8.95 -0.74
CA THR A 265 5.23 8.03 -0.13
C THR A 265 5.54 7.78 1.33
N CYS A 266 4.79 8.44 2.23
CA CYS A 266 4.95 8.29 3.68
C CYS A 266 3.87 7.40 4.31
N ARG A 267 4.19 6.81 5.47
CA ARG A 267 3.15 6.28 6.39
C ARG A 267 2.39 7.44 7.03
N ASP A 268 1.12 7.22 7.35
CA ASP A 268 0.33 8.17 8.14
C ASP A 268 0.87 8.24 9.58
N PHE A 269 1.79 9.17 9.79
CA PHE A 269 2.43 9.39 11.08
C PHE A 269 1.42 9.83 12.16
N SER A 270 0.37 10.56 11.79
CA SER A 270 -0.65 11.02 12.73
C SER A 270 -1.43 9.86 13.33
N LYS A 271 -1.82 8.87 12.51
CA LYS A 271 -2.44 7.62 13.01
C LYS A 271 -1.50 6.81 13.88
N LEU A 272 -0.23 6.67 13.48
CA LEU A 272 0.77 5.93 14.28
C LEU A 272 1.04 6.61 15.63
N HIS A 273 1.15 7.94 15.65
CA HIS A 273 1.35 8.74 16.85
C HIS A 273 0.15 8.67 17.79
N ALA A 274 -1.08 8.76 17.27
CA ALA A 274 -2.30 8.58 18.07
C ALA A 274 -2.34 7.19 18.72
N TRP A 275 -2.10 6.14 17.93
CA TRP A 275 -2.01 4.77 18.44
C TRP A 275 -0.93 4.61 19.52
N MET A 276 0.28 5.16 19.31
CA MET A 276 1.36 5.09 20.28
C MET A 276 1.00 5.80 21.58
N LYS A 277 0.35 6.97 21.51
CA LYS A 277 -0.12 7.72 22.70
C LYS A 277 -1.14 6.94 23.53
N GLU A 278 -1.99 6.14 22.89
CA GLU A 278 -3.00 5.30 23.56
C GLU A 278 -2.40 4.01 24.13
N ASN A 279 -1.33 3.48 23.53
CA ASN A 279 -0.78 2.15 23.84
C ASN A 279 0.55 2.20 24.61
N SER A 280 1.18 3.36 24.72
CA SER A 280 2.43 3.53 25.48
C SER A 280 2.22 3.20 26.97
N LYS A 281 3.22 2.57 27.57
CA LYS A 281 3.28 2.31 29.01
C LYS A 281 4.61 2.84 29.52
N GLU A 282 4.58 3.62 30.59
CA GLU A 282 5.79 4.01 31.29
C GLU A 282 6.40 2.78 31.96
N PHE A 283 7.73 2.66 31.90
CA PHE A 283 8.43 1.69 32.74
C PHE A 283 8.31 2.14 34.20
N PRO A 284 7.87 1.27 35.12
CA PRO A 284 7.79 1.63 36.53
C PRO A 284 9.18 1.94 37.06
N ASN A 285 9.30 2.97 37.90
CA ASN A 285 10.55 3.38 38.52
C ASN A 285 10.96 2.42 39.66
N VAL A 286 11.32 1.19 39.28
CA VAL A 286 11.73 0.10 40.18
C VAL A 286 12.88 -0.69 39.55
N THR A 287 13.84 -1.12 40.36
CA THR A 287 14.94 -1.99 39.89
C THR A 287 14.40 -3.40 39.65
N ILE A 288 14.37 -3.84 38.39
CA ILE A 288 13.97 -5.20 38.01
C ILE A 288 15.23 -6.01 37.70
N ALA A 289 15.47 -7.08 38.46
CA ALA A 289 16.53 -8.03 38.18
C ALA A 289 16.06 -9.11 37.18
N PRO A 290 16.95 -9.65 36.31
CA PRO A 290 16.62 -10.79 35.46
C PRO A 290 16.29 -12.02 36.31
N ARG A 291 15.29 -12.81 35.90
CA ARG A 291 14.86 -14.03 36.57
C ARG A 291 15.75 -15.21 36.15
N PRO A 292 15.78 -16.30 36.94
CA PRO A 292 16.45 -17.54 36.53
C PRO A 292 15.92 -18.03 35.18
N GLY A 293 16.82 -18.17 34.19
CA GLY A 293 16.48 -18.57 32.83
C GLY A 293 16.15 -17.44 31.84
N ASP A 294 16.04 -16.17 32.28
CA ASP A 294 15.99 -15.03 31.36
C ASP A 294 17.35 -14.94 30.61
N PHE A 295 17.32 -14.73 29.29
CA PHE A 295 18.53 -14.63 28.47
C PHE A 295 19.37 -13.39 28.87
N GLN A 296 20.61 -13.61 29.26
CA GLN A 296 21.58 -12.55 29.53
C GLN A 296 22.61 -12.50 28.40
N LYS A 297 22.73 -11.34 27.76
CA LYS A 297 23.74 -11.12 26.72
C LYS A 297 25.13 -11.09 27.37
N SER A 298 26.00 -12.00 26.96
CA SER A 298 27.37 -12.10 27.47
C SER A 298 28.23 -10.89 27.12
N GLY A 299 29.25 -10.61 27.93
CA GLY A 299 30.19 -9.50 27.73
C GLY A 299 29.85 -8.19 28.46
N PHE A 300 28.85 -8.21 29.37
CA PHE A 300 28.44 -7.05 30.17
C PHE A 300 28.56 -7.35 31.67
N THR A 301 29.78 -7.19 32.21
CA THR A 301 30.12 -7.32 33.64
C THR A 301 31.19 -6.32 34.00
#